data_AF-A0A1F4K781-F1
#
_entry.id   AF-A0A1F4K781-F1
#
_cell.length_a   1.000
_cell.length_b   1.000
_cell.length_c   1.000
_cell.angle_alpha   90.00
_cell.angle_beta   90.00
_cell.angle_gamma   90.00
#
_symmetry.space_group_name_H-M   'P 1'
#
loop_
_entity.id
_entity.type
_entity.pdbx_description
1 polymer ?
#
loop_
_entity_poly.entity_id
_entity_poly.type
_entity_poly.pdbx_seq_one_letter_code
_entity_poly.pdbx_strand_id
1 'polypeptide(L)'
;MFKIYWTGAHNEACSQNEELLTKALAIVKEKRDAGHSFVTMVAEDPRQVGKPGVDAVVDGKTPDGHDYEWSKAGRAGKPRKNDKLVVIKDH
;
A
#
# COMPACT_ATOMS: atom_id res chain seq x y z
N MET A 1 7.98 3.24 -15.42
CA MET A 1 8.91 4.26 -14.93
C MET A 1 8.45 4.94 -13.65
N PHE A 2 9.33 4.93 -12.64
CA PHE A 2 9.24 5.66 -11.38
C PHE A 2 10.22 6.82 -11.40
N LYS A 3 9.80 7.98 -10.90
CA LYS A 3 10.66 9.14 -10.73
C LYS A 3 10.73 9.52 -9.25
N ILE A 4 11.95 9.58 -8.75
CA ILE A 4 12.28 9.83 -7.35
C ILE A 4 12.84 11.24 -7.25
N TYR A 5 12.40 12.00 -6.26
CA TYR A 5 12.87 13.36 -5.99
C TYR A 5 13.32 13.49 -4.54
N TRP A 6 14.40 14.22 -4.32
CA TRP A 6 14.85 14.58 -2.97
C TRP A 6 15.54 15.94 -2.94
N THR A 7 15.67 16.51 -1.74
CA THR A 7 16.46 17.72 -1.48
C THR A 7 17.90 17.37 -1.15
N GLY A 8 18.84 17.91 -1.92
CA GLY A 8 20.27 17.74 -1.66
C GLY A 8 20.80 18.61 -0.51
N ALA A 9 22.11 18.59 -0.30
CA ALA A 9 22.76 19.18 0.87
C ALA A 9 22.66 20.72 0.93
N HIS A 10 22.45 21.36 -0.22
CA HIS A 10 22.30 22.80 -0.39
C HIS A 10 20.87 23.19 -0.78
N ASN A 11 19.88 22.36 -0.43
CA ASN A 11 18.47 22.51 -0.81
C ASN A 11 18.22 22.51 -2.33
N GLU A 12 19.13 21.95 -3.10
CA GLU A 12 18.95 21.70 -4.53
C GLU A 12 17.94 20.58 -4.77
N ALA A 13 17.15 20.72 -5.84
CA ALA A 13 16.24 19.66 -6.27
C ALA A 13 17.02 18.59 -7.04
N CYS A 14 17.04 17.37 -6.50
CA CYS A 14 17.63 16.21 -7.16
C CYS A 14 16.54 15.26 -7.66
N SER A 15 16.83 14.50 -8.71
CA SER A 15 15.93 13.45 -9.19
C SER A 15 16.64 12.27 -9.83
N GLN A 16 15.98 11.12 -9.82
CA GLN A 16 16.44 9.89 -10.47
C GLN A 16 15.23 9.11 -11.01
N ASN A 17 15.40 8.47 -12.17
CA ASN A 17 14.42 7.56 -12.76
C ASN A 17 14.82 6.11 -12.48
N GLU A 18 13.82 5.25 -12.29
CA GLU A 18 14.01 3.81 -12.13
C GLU A 18 12.81 3.05 -12.71
N GLU A 19 13.02 1.86 -13.28
CA GLU A 19 11.93 1.09 -13.91
C GLU A 19 11.29 0.09 -12.95
N LEU A 20 12.06 -0.44 -12.00
CA LEU A 20 11.58 -1.45 -11.07
C LEU A 20 11.14 -0.81 -9.74
N LEU A 21 9.91 -1.09 -9.31
CA LEU A 21 9.35 -0.58 -8.05
C LEU A 21 10.26 -0.91 -6.85
N THR A 22 10.78 -2.14 -6.79
CA THR A 22 11.64 -2.59 -5.68
C THR A 22 12.93 -1.78 -5.57
N LYS A 23 13.55 -1.45 -6.71
CA LYS A 23 14.73 -0.58 -6.77
C LYS A 23 14.40 0.86 -6.41
N ALA A 24 13.28 1.38 -6.92
CA ALA A 24 12.83 2.73 -6.60
C ALA A 24 12.58 2.90 -5.08
N LEU A 25 11.93 1.92 -4.45
CA LEU A 25 11.71 1.89 -3.00
C LEU A 25 13.02 1.81 -2.20
N ALA A 26 14.01 1.03 -2.67
CA ALA A 26 15.32 0.96 -2.03
C ALA A 26 16.02 2.32 -2.04
N ILE A 27 16.01 3.03 -3.16
CA ILE A 27 16.59 4.38 -3.30
C ILE A 27 15.88 5.36 -2.37
N VAL A 28 14.55 5.35 -2.33
CA VAL A 28 13.78 6.22 -1.43
C VAL A 28 14.15 5.98 0.03
N LYS A 29 14.32 4.72 0.44
CA LYS A 29 14.77 4.38 1.79
C LYS A 29 16.17 4.92 2.05
N GLU A 30 17.11 4.69 1.15
CA GLU A 30 18.48 5.20 1.26
C GLU A 30 18.50 6.72 1.46
N LYS A 31 17.74 7.48 0.68
CA LYS A 31 17.70 8.95 0.81
C LYS A 31 17.07 9.42 2.12
N ARG A 32 16.07 8.70 2.65
CA ARG A 32 15.50 9.00 3.96
C ARG A 32 16.48 8.70 5.09
N ASP A 33 17.15 7.55 5.03
CA ASP A 33 18.15 7.15 6.03
C ASP A 33 19.36 8.10 6.02
N ALA A 34 19.69 8.70 4.86
CA ALA A 34 20.70 9.74 4.73
C ALA A 34 20.29 11.12 5.29
N GLY A 35 19.05 11.28 5.77
CA GLY A 35 18.59 12.50 6.44
C GLY A 35 18.17 13.64 5.51
N HIS A 36 17.86 13.37 4.23
CA HIS A 36 17.34 14.39 3.32
C HIS A 36 15.98 14.93 3.79
N SER A 37 15.81 16.25 3.75
CA SER A 37 14.64 16.94 4.32
C SER A 37 13.32 16.65 3.60
N PHE A 38 13.38 16.34 2.31
CA PHE A 38 12.24 15.96 1.49
C PHE A 38 12.64 14.80 0.58
N VAL A 39 11.85 13.73 0.58
CA VAL A 39 12.03 12.56 -0.29
C VAL A 39 10.67 12.05 -0.75
N THR A 40 10.43 12.06 -2.05
CA THR A 40 9.19 11.58 -2.67
C THR A 40 9.44 10.75 -3.92
N MET A 41 8.46 9.94 -4.30
CA MET A 41 8.48 9.10 -5.49
C MET A 41 7.12 9.18 -6.17
N VAL A 42 7.13 9.30 -7.49
CA VAL A 42 5.94 9.28 -8.34
C VAL A 42 6.10 8.22 -9.41
N ALA A 43 4.98 7.63 -9.82
CA ALA A 43 4.93 6.69 -10.93
C ALA A 43 4.27 7.36 -12.13
N GLU A 44 4.81 7.12 -13.32
CA GLU A 44 4.23 7.64 -14.56
C GLU A 44 3.03 6.81 -15.05
N ASP A 45 2.95 5.51 -14.70
CA ASP A 45 1.86 4.65 -15.19
C ASP A 45 0.55 4.89 -14.41
N PRO A 46 -0.50 5.47 -15.02
CA PRO A 46 -1.79 5.67 -14.38
C PRO A 46 -2.53 4.35 -14.09
N ARG A 47 -2.09 3.23 -14.68
CA ARG A 47 -2.64 1.88 -14.42
C ARG A 47 -2.02 1.21 -13.21
N GLN A 48 -1.05 1.85 -12.55
CA GLN A 48 -0.41 1.35 -11.33
C GLN A 48 -1.31 1.43 -10.08
N VAL A 49 -2.61 1.72 -10.25
CA VAL A 49 -3.64 1.66 -9.20
C VAL A 49 -4.18 0.24 -8.93
N GLY A 50 -3.48 -0.81 -9.36
CA GLY A 50 -3.60 -2.13 -8.73
C GLY A 50 -2.64 -2.24 -7.54
N LYS A 51 -3.10 -2.71 -6.37
CA LYS A 51 -2.20 -2.99 -5.24
C LYS A 51 -1.15 -4.02 -5.69
N PRO A 52 0.16 -3.79 -5.47
CA PRO A 52 1.12 -4.88 -5.48
C PRO A 52 0.70 -5.89 -4.41
N GLY A 53 0.30 -7.09 -4.84
CA GLY A 53 -0.01 -8.23 -3.96
C GLY A 53 -1.40 -8.27 -3.32
N VAL A 54 -2.40 -7.54 -3.80
CA VAL A 54 -3.80 -7.77 -3.38
C VAL A 54 -4.67 -7.88 -4.61
N ASP A 55 -4.86 -9.10 -5.05
CA ASP A 55 -6.01 -9.50 -5.85
C ASP A 55 -7.19 -9.82 -4.91
N ALA A 56 -8.41 -9.69 -5.41
CA ALA A 56 -9.61 -9.78 -4.62
C ALA A 56 -9.82 -11.23 -4.13
N VAL A 57 -10.47 -11.38 -2.97
CA VAL A 57 -10.92 -12.71 -2.56
C VAL A 57 -12.11 -13.09 -3.45
N VAL A 58 -11.90 -14.04 -4.34
CA VAL A 58 -12.95 -14.61 -5.22
C VAL A 58 -13.29 -15.99 -4.70
N ASP A 59 -14.58 -16.28 -4.54
CA ASP A 59 -15.09 -17.57 -4.04
C ASP A 59 -14.46 -18.02 -2.70
N GLY A 60 -14.08 -17.06 -1.85
CA GLY A 60 -13.48 -17.32 -0.54
C GLY A 60 -12.01 -17.72 -0.59
N LYS A 61 -11.31 -17.52 -1.71
CA LYS A 61 -9.89 -17.83 -1.87
C LYS A 61 -9.04 -16.58 -2.05
N THR A 62 -7.82 -16.59 -1.54
CA THR A 62 -6.79 -15.61 -1.84
C THR A 62 -6.36 -15.72 -3.30
N PRO A 63 -5.67 -14.71 -3.83
CA PRO A 63 -5.06 -14.78 -5.16
C PRO A 63 -4.12 -15.97 -5.37
N ASP A 64 -3.51 -16.43 -4.28
CA ASP A 64 -2.61 -17.59 -4.25
C ASP A 64 -3.38 -18.93 -4.17
N GLY A 65 -4.71 -18.90 -4.23
CA GLY A 65 -5.59 -20.06 -4.19
C GLY A 65 -5.84 -20.65 -2.79
N HIS A 66 -5.25 -20.05 -1.75
CA HIS A 66 -5.47 -20.45 -0.37
C HIS A 66 -6.85 -20.02 0.11
N ASP A 67 -7.45 -20.80 1.00
CA ASP A 67 -8.72 -20.39 1.59
C ASP A 67 -8.51 -19.14 2.45
N TYR A 68 -9.35 -18.14 2.22
CA TYR A 68 -9.27 -16.88 2.95
C TYR A 68 -9.96 -17.03 4.31
N GLU A 69 -9.18 -17.33 5.34
CA GLU A 69 -9.69 -17.57 6.70
C GLU A 69 -10.07 -16.31 7.48
N TRP A 70 -9.81 -15.12 6.93
CA TRP A 70 -10.10 -13.88 7.64
C TRP A 70 -11.61 -13.63 7.70
N SER A 71 -12.15 -13.56 8.91
CA SER A 71 -13.50 -13.05 9.15
C SER A 71 -13.48 -12.03 10.29
N LYS A 72 -14.23 -10.93 10.10
CA LYS A 72 -14.45 -9.93 11.16
C LYS A 72 -15.02 -10.57 12.43
N ALA A 73 -15.88 -11.59 12.27
CA ALA A 73 -16.44 -12.37 13.36
C ALA A 73 -15.40 -13.20 14.14
N GLY A 74 -14.35 -13.68 13.46
CA GLY A 74 -13.33 -14.56 14.04
C GLY A 74 -12.28 -13.88 14.89
N ARG A 75 -11.91 -12.61 14.61
CA ARG A 75 -10.85 -11.91 15.36
C ARG A 75 -11.25 -10.56 15.97
N ALA A 76 -12.21 -9.83 15.40
CA ALA A 76 -12.60 -8.49 15.89
C ALA A 76 -13.79 -8.51 16.87
N GLY A 77 -14.17 -9.70 17.35
CA GLY A 77 -15.28 -9.90 18.29
C GLY A 77 -16.58 -10.16 17.55
N LYS A 78 -17.02 -11.42 17.58
CA LYS A 78 -18.43 -11.77 17.37
C LYS A 78 -19.28 -10.85 18.26
N PRO A 79 -20.34 -10.21 17.72
CA PRO A 79 -21.27 -9.45 18.54
C PRO A 79 -21.69 -10.31 19.73
N ARG A 80 -21.51 -9.78 20.95
CA ARG A 80 -21.90 -10.50 22.16
C ARG A 80 -23.41 -10.70 22.13
N LYS A 81 -23.93 -11.63 22.93
CA LYS A 81 -25.36 -11.98 22.97
C LYS A 81 -26.31 -10.76 23.11
N ASN A 82 -25.82 -9.65 23.66
CA ASN A 82 -26.58 -8.43 23.91
C ASN A 82 -26.23 -7.26 22.97
N ASP A 83 -25.36 -7.46 21.98
CA ASP A 83 -25.03 -6.41 21.02
C ASP A 83 -26.20 -6.23 20.04
N LYS A 84 -26.63 -4.98 19.86
CA LYS A 84 -27.70 -4.66 18.91
C LYS A 84 -27.18 -4.86 17.48
N LEU A 85 -27.68 -5.88 16.81
CA LEU A 85 -27.47 -6.07 15.38
C LEU A 85 -28.27 -5.02 14.62
N VAL A 86 -27.58 -4.11 13.92
CA VAL A 86 -28.20 -3.21 12.96
C VAL A 86 -28.34 -3.98 11.65
N VAL A 87 -29.53 -4.54 11.41
CA VAL A 87 -29.81 -5.44 10.26
C VAL A 87 -30.23 -4.68 9.01
N ILE A 88 -30.59 -3.40 9.15
CA ILE A 88 -31.03 -2.55 8.04
C ILE A 88 -29.96 -1.48 7.84
N LYS A 89 -29.34 -1.48 6.66
CA LYS A 89 -28.43 -0.42 6.22
C LYS A 89 -29.29 0.65 5.56
N ASP A 90 -29.14 1.90 5.99
CA ASP A 90 -29.89 3.04 5.44
C ASP A 90 -29.79 3.04 3.90
N HIS A 91 -30.95 3.22 3.25
CA HIS A 91 -31.14 3.21 1.80
C HIS A 91 -30.52 4.44 1.11
#